data_AF-A0A940UUC9-F1
#
_entry.id   AF-A0A940UUC9-F1
#
_cell.length_a   1.000
_cell.length_b   1.000
_cell.length_c   1.000
_cell.angle_alpha   90.00
_cell.angle_beta   90.00
_cell.angle_gamma   90.00
#
_symmetry.space_group_name_H-M   'P 1'
#
loop_
_entity.id
_entity.type
_entity.pdbx_description
1 polymer ?
#
loop_
_entity_poly.entity_id
_entity_poly.type
_entity_poly.pdbx_seq_one_letter_code
_entity_poly.pdbx_strand_id
1 'polypeptide(L)'
;MERAVPDYPGNFYMLGIIHRDRRNPDIIRQWLEKLKPDVITVEVSRYSLDFRRSAGKMYREKLDGICSCLSAEGYGPANPCFEDLYAFLETPPEFTAADDYHRRNNAFVYPVDMDLFSFLKLRSVGELINGENLRKALTGASENIGTTERVLADLFFHKGVAAFSYDEEMA
;
A
#
# COMPACT_ATOMS: atom_id res chain seq x y z
N MET A 1 34.63 -16.03 28.31
CA MET A 1 34.63 -14.57 28.15
C MET A 1 33.20 -14.17 27.86
N GLU A 2 32.42 -13.87 28.90
CA GLU A 2 31.03 -13.41 28.77
C GLU A 2 31.03 -12.02 28.12
N ARG A 3 30.31 -11.85 27.01
CA ARG A 3 30.05 -10.53 26.44
C ARG A 3 29.05 -9.85 27.37
N ALA A 4 29.48 -8.74 27.99
CA ALA A 4 28.60 -7.85 28.71
C ALA A 4 27.44 -7.43 27.78
N VAL A 5 26.22 -7.76 28.18
CA VAL A 5 25.00 -7.22 27.56
C VAL A 5 25.00 -5.72 27.84
N PRO A 6 24.84 -4.84 26.84
CA PRO A 6 24.85 -3.40 27.08
C PRO A 6 23.76 -3.01 28.09
N ASP A 7 24.12 -2.13 29.03
CA ASP A 7 23.29 -1.68 30.16
C ASP A 7 22.06 -0.82 29.76
N TYR A 8 21.81 -0.67 28.46
CA TYR A 8 20.67 0.09 27.93
C TYR A 8 20.03 -0.68 26.77
N PRO A 9 18.83 -1.28 26.96
CA PRO A 9 18.19 -2.10 25.93
C PRO A 9 17.67 -1.31 24.72
N GLY A 10 17.88 0.02 24.70
CA GLY A 10 17.22 0.92 23.75
C GLY A 10 15.73 1.09 24.08
N ASN A 11 15.11 2.11 23.50
CA ASN A 11 13.65 2.27 23.58
C ASN A 11 13.03 1.68 22.31
N PHE A 12 12.04 0.81 22.49
CA PHE A 12 11.25 0.27 21.40
C PHE A 12 9.86 0.93 21.38
N TYR A 13 9.46 1.43 20.22
CA TYR A 13 8.15 2.04 20.00
C TYR A 13 7.45 1.34 18.84
N MET A 14 6.17 1.04 19.01
CA MET A 14 5.31 0.51 17.96
C MET A 14 4.23 1.55 17.64
N LEU A 15 4.15 1.94 16.37
CA LEU A 15 3.16 2.90 15.90
C LEU A 15 2.19 2.18 14.96
N GLY A 16 1.00 1.87 15.46
CA GLY A 16 -0.11 1.38 14.64
C GLY A 16 -0.79 2.52 13.90
N ILE A 17 -1.15 2.28 12.65
CA ILE A 17 -1.77 3.27 11.74
C ILE A 17 -2.85 2.60 10.89
N ILE A 18 -3.79 3.40 10.40
CA ILE A 18 -4.81 2.95 9.45
C ILE A 18 -4.27 3.23 8.05
N HIS A 19 -4.05 2.20 7.24
CA HIS A 19 -3.52 2.39 5.88
C HIS A 19 -4.36 3.38 5.07
N ARG A 20 -3.67 4.21 4.28
CA ARG A 20 -4.28 5.22 3.38
C ARG A 20 -5.05 6.35 4.07
N ASP A 21 -4.99 6.46 5.40
CA ASP A 21 -5.47 7.67 6.06
C ASP A 21 -4.59 8.86 5.62
N ARG A 22 -5.23 9.88 5.03
CA ARG A 22 -4.56 11.08 4.50
C ARG A 22 -3.80 11.85 5.59
N ARG A 23 -4.09 11.61 6.87
CA ARG A 23 -3.40 12.22 8.02
C ARG A 23 -2.11 11.50 8.41
N ASN A 24 -1.91 10.25 7.96
CA ASN A 24 -0.76 9.44 8.35
C ASN A 24 0.58 10.12 8.11
N PRO A 25 0.86 10.77 6.95
CA PRO A 25 2.16 11.39 6.72
C PRO A 25 2.54 12.41 7.79
N ASP A 26 1.57 13.24 8.21
CA ASP A 26 1.80 14.25 9.24
C ASP A 26 1.96 13.63 10.63
N ILE A 27 1.13 12.63 10.97
CA ILE A 27 1.19 11.94 12.27
C ILE A 27 2.53 11.19 12.41
N ILE A 28 2.92 10.43 11.39
CA ILE A 28 4.18 9.68 11.35
C ILE A 28 5.34 10.66 11.50
N ARG A 29 5.36 11.74 10.72
CA ARG A 29 6.39 12.79 10.81
C ARG A 29 6.49 13.36 12.23
N GLN A 30 5.38 13.73 12.85
CA GLN A 30 5.37 14.27 14.21
C GLN A 30 5.96 13.29 15.23
N TRP A 31 5.63 12.00 15.11
CA TRP A 31 6.18 10.97 15.99
C TRP A 31 7.67 10.73 15.73
N LEU A 32 8.13 10.66 14.49
CA LEU A 32 9.54 10.49 14.16
C LEU A 32 10.39 11.66 14.68
N GLU A 33 9.93 12.90 14.53
CA GLU A 33 10.62 14.09 15.06
C GLU A 33 10.65 14.11 16.61
N LYS A 34 9.61 13.58 17.26
CA LYS A 34 9.52 13.49 18.72
C LYS A 34 10.40 12.38 19.29
N LEU A 35 10.35 11.18 18.69
CA LEU A 35 11.01 9.98 19.19
C LEU A 35 12.50 9.94 18.81
N LYS A 36 12.86 10.56 17.68
CA LYS A 36 14.21 10.55 17.10
C LYS A 36 14.84 9.16 17.02
N PRO A 37 14.20 8.20 16.34
CA PRO A 37 14.69 6.84 16.28
C PRO A 37 15.96 6.73 15.42
N ASP A 38 16.93 5.94 15.87
CA ASP A 38 18.10 5.55 15.06
C ASP A 38 17.74 4.51 14.00
N VAL A 39 16.69 3.71 14.24
CA VAL A 39 16.22 2.64 13.36
C VAL A 39 14.70 2.70 13.26
N ILE A 40 14.19 2.63 12.04
CA ILE A 40 12.78 2.59 11.70
C ILE A 40 12.52 1.31 10.93
N THR A 41 11.52 0.55 11.35
CA THR A 41 11.00 -0.57 10.57
C THR A 41 9.62 -0.19 10.06
N VAL A 42 9.32 -0.53 8.81
CA VAL A 42 8.04 -0.23 8.16
C VAL A 42 7.45 -1.53 7.63
N GLU A 43 6.21 -1.81 7.99
CA GLU A 43 5.46 -2.98 7.54
C GLU A 43 5.09 -2.84 6.05
N VAL A 44 6.08 -3.16 5.21
CA VAL A 44 5.99 -3.17 3.75
C VAL A 44 7.05 -4.12 3.22
N SER A 45 6.72 -4.92 2.21
CA SER A 45 7.68 -5.88 1.67
C SER A 45 8.62 -5.22 0.66
N ARG A 46 9.83 -5.77 0.52
CA ARG A 46 10.80 -5.29 -0.47
C ARG A 46 10.27 -5.48 -1.88
N TYR A 47 9.67 -6.64 -2.14
CA TYR A 47 9.03 -6.95 -3.41
C TYR A 47 8.00 -5.88 -3.79
N SER A 48 7.16 -5.46 -2.84
CA SER A 48 6.10 -4.48 -3.12
C SER A 48 6.64 -3.08 -3.43
N LEU A 49 7.80 -2.70 -2.86
CA LEU A 49 8.50 -1.46 -3.18
C LEU A 49 9.14 -1.55 -4.57
N ASP A 50 9.85 -2.64 -4.86
CA ASP A 50 10.53 -2.85 -6.13
C ASP A 50 9.54 -2.94 -7.29
N PHE A 51 8.40 -3.59 -7.09
CA PHE A 51 7.31 -3.63 -8.05
C PHE A 51 6.81 -2.23 -8.41
N ARG A 52 6.54 -1.38 -7.42
CA ARG A 52 6.03 -0.02 -7.64
C ARG A 52 7.07 0.87 -8.32
N ARG A 53 8.34 0.73 -7.95
CA ARG A 53 9.45 1.46 -8.58
C ARG A 53 9.69 1.07 -10.03
N SER A 54 9.59 -0.23 -10.34
CA SER A 54 9.91 -0.76 -11.68
C SER A 54 8.72 -0.77 -12.64
N ALA A 55 7.56 -1.24 -12.19
CA ALA A 55 6.37 -1.46 -13.00
C ALA A 55 5.23 -0.47 -12.74
N GLY A 56 5.26 0.25 -11.61
CA GLY A 56 4.19 1.17 -11.22
C GLY A 56 3.89 2.23 -12.29
N LYS A 57 4.94 2.79 -12.92
CA LYS A 57 4.79 3.76 -14.02
C LYS A 57 4.03 3.19 -15.22
N MET A 58 4.39 1.99 -15.67
CA MET A 58 3.74 1.32 -16.80
C MET A 58 2.25 1.09 -16.50
N TYR A 59 1.93 0.62 -15.29
CA TYR A 59 0.54 0.38 -14.89
C TYR A 59 -0.26 1.68 -14.71
N ARG A 60 0.39 2.76 -14.28
CA ARG A 60 -0.19 4.10 -14.18
C ARG A 60 -0.57 4.62 -15.57
N GLU A 61 0.34 4.52 -16.54
CA GLU A 61 0.06 4.91 -17.93
C GLU A 61 -1.09 4.09 -18.54
N LYS A 62 -1.15 2.79 -18.23
CA LYS A 62 -2.27 1.93 -18.63
C LYS A 62 -3.59 2.39 -18.00
N LEU A 63 -3.57 2.73 -16.72
CA LEU A 63 -4.74 3.24 -15.99
C LEU A 63 -5.21 4.60 -16.54
N ASP A 64 -4.27 5.50 -16.87
CA ASP A 64 -4.55 6.79 -17.50
C ASP A 64 -5.27 6.61 -18.85
N GLY A 65 -4.81 5.66 -19.67
CA GLY A 65 -5.46 5.32 -20.93
C GLY A 65 -6.89 4.82 -20.74
N ILE A 66 -7.11 3.93 -19.78
CA ILE A 66 -8.44 3.40 -19.46
C ILE A 66 -9.36 4.52 -18.92
N CYS A 67 -8.86 5.34 -18.00
CA CYS A 67 -9.60 6.48 -17.46
C CYS A 67 -10.02 7.44 -18.58
N SER A 68 -9.13 7.69 -19.55
CA SER A 68 -9.43 8.55 -20.71
C SER A 68 -10.50 7.93 -21.63
N CYS A 69 -10.52 6.62 -21.81
CA CYS A 69 -11.58 5.96 -22.57
C CYS A 69 -12.93 6.03 -21.85
N LEU A 70 -12.93 5.89 -20.52
CA LEU A 70 -14.16 5.87 -19.71
C LEU A 70 -14.68 7.28 -19.37
N SER A 71 -13.92 8.34 -19.64
CA SER A 71 -14.37 9.73 -19.43
C SER A 71 -15.56 10.09 -20.32
N ALA A 72 -15.64 9.53 -21.52
CA ALA A 72 -16.81 9.67 -22.41
C ALA A 72 -18.10 9.07 -21.80
N GLU A 73 -17.95 8.15 -20.84
CA GLU A 73 -19.05 7.50 -20.13
C GLU A 73 -19.34 8.16 -18.77
N GLY A 74 -18.71 9.30 -18.49
CA GLY A 74 -18.92 10.07 -17.25
C GLY A 74 -18.02 9.64 -16.09
N TYR A 75 -17.08 8.71 -16.30
CA TYR A 75 -16.14 8.28 -15.26
C TYR A 75 -14.79 8.97 -15.44
N GLY A 76 -14.38 9.75 -14.44
CA GLY A 76 -13.12 10.49 -14.47
C GLY A 76 -12.17 10.12 -13.32
N PRO A 77 -10.99 10.73 -13.27
CA PRO A 77 -9.97 10.45 -12.26
C PRO A 77 -10.41 10.81 -10.84
N ALA A 78 -11.40 11.69 -10.69
CA ALA A 78 -12.02 12.03 -9.40
C ALA A 78 -12.97 10.94 -8.86
N ASN A 79 -13.23 9.88 -9.63
CA ASN A 79 -13.99 8.75 -9.14
C ASN A 79 -13.16 8.01 -8.07
N PRO A 80 -13.73 7.67 -6.90
CA PRO A 80 -13.01 7.00 -5.82
C PRO A 80 -12.30 5.72 -6.25
N CYS A 81 -12.88 4.95 -7.18
CA CYS A 81 -12.28 3.73 -7.70
C CYS A 81 -10.94 4.02 -8.42
N PHE A 82 -10.87 5.09 -9.22
CA PHE A 82 -9.63 5.48 -9.87
C PHE A 82 -8.61 6.01 -8.86
N GLU A 83 -9.05 6.86 -7.92
CA GLU A 83 -8.18 7.37 -6.84
C GLU A 83 -7.50 6.22 -6.07
N ASP A 84 -8.25 5.18 -5.72
CA ASP A 84 -7.73 4.00 -5.00
C ASP A 84 -6.72 3.20 -5.82
N LEU A 85 -6.93 3.08 -7.13
CA LEU A 85 -6.02 2.37 -8.03
C LEU A 85 -4.73 3.14 -8.26
N TYR A 86 -4.82 4.47 -8.39
CA TYR A 86 -3.62 5.31 -8.41
C TYR A 86 -2.85 5.17 -7.10
N ALA A 87 -3.52 5.30 -5.95
CA ALA A 87 -2.88 5.14 -4.65
C ALA A 87 -2.26 3.74 -4.45
N PHE A 88 -2.85 2.69 -5.01
CA PHE A 88 -2.31 1.33 -4.96
C PHE A 88 -0.96 1.18 -5.68
N LEU A 89 -0.79 1.89 -6.80
CA LEU A 89 0.42 1.86 -7.64
C LEU A 89 1.55 2.74 -7.10
N GLU A 90 1.22 3.73 -6.25
CA GLU A 90 2.20 4.60 -5.62
C GLU A 90 2.90 3.93 -4.43
N THR A 91 4.13 4.37 -4.13
CA THR A 91 4.87 3.91 -2.94
C THR A 91 4.08 4.26 -1.69
N PRO A 92 3.90 3.32 -0.72
CA PRO A 92 3.12 3.58 0.47
C PRO A 92 3.59 4.85 1.21
N PRO A 93 2.67 5.76 1.57
CA PRO A 93 3.02 7.03 2.21
C PRO A 93 3.77 6.84 3.53
N GLU A 94 3.53 5.74 4.23
CA GLU A 94 4.21 5.34 5.46
C GLU A 94 5.71 5.14 5.23
N PHE A 95 6.05 4.40 4.18
CA PHE A 95 7.44 4.17 3.79
C PHE A 95 8.09 5.47 3.30
N THR A 96 7.36 6.26 2.51
CA THR A 96 7.84 7.57 2.05
C THR A 96 8.16 8.50 3.23
N ALA A 97 7.32 8.56 4.25
CA ALA A 97 7.56 9.39 5.44
C ALA A 97 8.79 8.93 6.24
N ALA A 98 8.98 7.62 6.38
CA ALA A 98 10.16 7.04 7.03
C ALA A 98 11.44 7.30 6.23
N ASP A 99 11.41 7.08 4.91
CA ASP A 99 12.52 7.31 3.99
C ASP A 99 12.93 8.80 3.96
N ASP A 100 11.95 9.70 3.95
CA ASP A 100 12.21 11.14 4.05
C ASP A 100 12.82 11.53 5.39
N TYR A 101 12.47 10.86 6.49
CA TYR A 101 13.11 11.06 7.77
C TYR A 101 14.57 10.56 7.77
N HIS A 102 14.81 9.36 7.21
CA HIS A 102 16.16 8.80 7.02
C HIS A 102 17.09 9.77 6.30
N ARG A 103 16.66 10.30 5.15
CA ARG A 103 17.44 11.27 4.35
C ARG A 103 17.84 12.52 5.14
N ARG A 104 17.02 12.91 6.13
CA ARG A 104 17.23 14.11 6.94
C ARG A 104 18.04 13.84 8.21
N ASN A 105 17.98 12.64 8.77
CA ASN A 105 18.35 12.40 10.18
C ASN A 105 19.34 11.24 10.44
N ASN A 106 20.05 10.68 9.46
CA ASN A 106 20.99 9.55 9.66
C ASN A 106 20.38 8.30 10.33
N ALA A 107 19.05 8.20 10.41
CA ALA A 107 18.35 7.00 10.88
C ALA A 107 18.44 5.89 9.83
N PHE A 108 18.27 4.62 10.17
CA PHE A 108 18.15 3.54 9.19
C PHE A 108 16.69 3.14 8.98
N VAL A 109 16.28 2.89 7.74
CA VAL A 109 14.90 2.45 7.42
C VAL A 109 14.95 1.05 6.82
N TYR A 110 14.16 0.13 7.40
CA TYR A 110 14.05 -1.25 6.94
C TYR A 110 12.60 -1.62 6.63
N PRO A 111 12.29 -2.04 5.38
CA PRO A 111 11.03 -2.71 5.10
C PRO A 111 11.01 -4.09 5.76
N VAL A 112 9.95 -4.39 6.50
CA VAL A 112 9.75 -5.65 7.23
C VAL A 112 8.36 -6.22 6.90
N ASP A 113 8.31 -7.12 5.94
CA ASP A 113 7.10 -7.88 5.58
C ASP A 113 7.51 -9.06 4.66
N MET A 114 6.62 -10.00 4.43
CA MET A 114 6.84 -11.19 3.62
C MET A 114 6.63 -10.91 2.12
N ASP A 115 7.70 -11.08 1.33
CA ASP A 115 7.68 -10.86 -0.12
C ASP A 115 6.71 -11.80 -0.86
N LEU A 116 6.52 -13.03 -0.39
CA LEU A 116 5.64 -14.03 -1.05
C LEU A 116 4.18 -13.55 -1.15
N PHE A 117 3.62 -13.03 -0.06
CA PHE A 117 2.25 -12.53 -0.06
C PHE A 117 2.10 -11.31 -0.96
N SER A 118 3.09 -10.42 -0.94
CA SER A 118 3.13 -9.28 -1.85
C SER A 118 3.23 -9.69 -3.32
N PHE A 119 4.03 -10.71 -3.64
CA PHE A 119 4.12 -11.27 -4.99
C PHE A 119 2.77 -11.84 -5.45
N LEU A 120 2.13 -12.66 -4.63
CA LEU A 120 0.83 -13.27 -4.94
C LEU A 120 -0.25 -12.21 -5.17
N LYS A 121 -0.24 -11.12 -4.39
CA LYS A 121 -1.19 -9.99 -4.54
C LYS A 121 -0.89 -9.17 -5.80
N LEU A 122 0.38 -8.89 -6.11
CA LEU A 122 0.76 -7.96 -7.18
C LEU A 122 0.83 -8.61 -8.57
N ARG A 123 0.99 -9.94 -8.67
CA ARG A 123 0.99 -10.65 -9.97
C ARG A 123 -0.31 -10.44 -10.77
N SER A 124 -1.43 -10.23 -10.08
CA SER A 124 -2.75 -10.04 -10.69
C SER A 124 -3.07 -8.57 -11.01
N VAL A 125 -2.14 -7.63 -10.82
CA VAL A 125 -2.46 -6.21 -11.08
C VAL A 125 -2.83 -5.96 -12.56
N GLY A 126 -2.30 -6.78 -13.48
CA GLY A 126 -2.64 -6.68 -14.90
C GLY A 126 -4.12 -6.96 -15.19
N GLU A 127 -4.74 -7.82 -14.39
CA GLU A 127 -6.17 -8.12 -14.43
C GLU A 127 -6.98 -7.02 -13.73
N LEU A 128 -6.46 -6.46 -12.63
CA LEU A 128 -7.07 -5.34 -11.93
C LEU A 128 -7.15 -4.09 -12.83
N ILE A 129 -6.06 -3.78 -13.53
CA ILE A 129 -5.95 -2.65 -14.47
C ILE A 129 -6.32 -3.16 -15.88
N ASN A 130 -7.58 -3.56 -16.03
CA ASN A 130 -8.18 -3.96 -17.29
C ASN A 130 -9.47 -3.14 -17.52
N GLY A 131 -9.64 -2.60 -18.73
CA GLY A 131 -10.78 -1.73 -19.05
C GLY A 131 -12.15 -2.38 -18.83
N GLU A 132 -12.29 -3.68 -19.11
CA GLU A 132 -13.54 -4.41 -18.89
C GLU A 132 -13.83 -4.58 -17.39
N ASN A 133 -12.81 -4.92 -16.61
CA ASN A 133 -12.95 -5.08 -15.15
C ASN A 133 -13.24 -3.75 -14.46
N LEU A 134 -12.58 -2.67 -14.89
CA LEU A 134 -12.81 -1.33 -14.36
C LEU A 134 -14.20 -0.82 -14.73
N ARG A 135 -14.64 -1.00 -15.98
CA ARG A 135 -16.01 -0.67 -16.37
C ARG A 135 -17.03 -1.45 -15.51
N LYS A 136 -16.84 -2.76 -15.33
CA LYS A 136 -17.71 -3.58 -14.47
C LYS A 136 -17.74 -3.09 -13.02
N ALA A 137 -16.60 -2.72 -12.46
CA ALA A 137 -16.50 -2.18 -11.10
C ALA A 137 -17.26 -0.84 -10.99
N LEU A 138 -17.12 0.03 -11.98
CA LEU A 138 -17.77 1.35 -12.02
C LEU A 138 -19.29 1.27 -12.25
N THR A 139 -19.78 0.29 -13.00
CA THR A 139 -21.22 0.09 -13.22
C THR A 139 -21.89 -0.71 -12.10
N GLY A 140 -21.17 -1.64 -11.47
CA GLY A 140 -21.69 -2.47 -10.37
C GLY A 140 -21.69 -1.80 -9.00
N ALA A 141 -20.93 -0.71 -8.83
CA ALA A 141 -20.87 0.05 -7.58
C ALA A 141 -22.16 0.85 -7.25
N SER A 142 -23.16 0.83 -8.14
CA SER A 142 -24.43 1.56 -7.94
C SER A 142 -25.33 1.01 -6.83
N GLU A 143 -25.09 -0.20 -6.31
CA GLU A 143 -26.05 -0.83 -5.38
C GLU A 143 -25.61 -0.99 -3.92
N ASN A 144 -24.36 -0.71 -3.53
CA ASN A 144 -23.98 -0.76 -2.11
C ASN A 144 -22.78 0.13 -1.77
N ILE A 145 -23.03 1.24 -1.07
CA ILE A 145 -22.02 2.12 -0.49
C ILE A 145 -21.39 1.40 0.71
N GLY A 146 -20.37 0.57 0.47
CA GLY A 146 -19.63 -0.14 1.49
C GLY A 146 -18.13 -0.11 1.17
N THR A 147 -17.40 0.63 2.00
CA THR A 147 -15.93 0.77 2.17
C THR A 147 -14.98 0.27 1.06
N THR A 148 -14.07 1.15 0.66
CA THR A 148 -12.84 1.02 -0.15
C THR A 148 -12.15 -0.36 -0.15
N GLU A 149 -11.99 -0.99 1.02
CA GLU A 149 -11.42 -2.34 1.15
C GLU A 149 -12.29 -3.41 0.50
N ARG A 150 -13.60 -3.19 0.42
CA ARG A 150 -14.57 -4.10 -0.19
C ARG A 150 -14.52 -4.08 -1.71
N VAL A 151 -14.19 -2.98 -2.38
CA VAL A 151 -14.01 -2.98 -3.86
C VAL A 151 -12.75 -3.75 -4.24
N LEU A 152 -11.66 -3.51 -3.50
CA LEU A 152 -10.46 -4.31 -3.62
C LEU A 152 -10.75 -5.76 -3.21
N ALA A 153 -11.42 -6.02 -2.09
CA ALA A 153 -11.76 -7.36 -1.65
C ALA A 153 -12.75 -8.08 -2.59
N ASP A 154 -13.68 -7.39 -3.24
CA ASP A 154 -14.63 -8.00 -4.18
C ASP A 154 -13.92 -8.35 -5.51
N LEU A 155 -12.96 -7.51 -5.94
CA LEU A 155 -12.09 -7.81 -7.08
C LEU A 155 -11.05 -8.90 -6.76
N PHE A 156 -10.53 -8.96 -5.53
CA PHE A 156 -9.51 -9.92 -5.10
C PHE A 156 -10.11 -11.27 -4.64
N PHE A 157 -11.12 -11.28 -3.76
CA PHE A 157 -11.67 -12.49 -3.14
C PHE A 157 -12.89 -13.08 -3.87
N HIS A 158 -13.77 -12.26 -4.48
CA HIS A 158 -15.01 -12.78 -5.08
C HIS A 158 -14.90 -13.17 -6.57
N LYS A 159 -13.95 -12.60 -7.32
CA LYS A 159 -13.77 -12.89 -8.77
C LYS A 159 -12.66 -13.89 -9.12
N GLY A 160 -12.10 -14.59 -8.14
CA GLY A 160 -11.38 -15.85 -8.38
C GLY A 160 -9.84 -15.78 -8.40
N VAL A 161 -9.21 -14.90 -7.62
CA VAL A 161 -7.82 -15.09 -7.21
C VAL A 161 -7.84 -15.63 -5.78
N ALA A 162 -7.80 -16.96 -5.63
CA ALA A 162 -7.88 -17.61 -4.33
C ALA A 162 -6.82 -17.04 -3.36
N ALA A 163 -7.29 -16.33 -2.34
CA ALA A 163 -6.53 -15.96 -1.17
C ALA A 163 -7.35 -16.34 0.06
N PHE A 164 -6.69 -17.05 0.96
CA PHE A 164 -7.22 -17.66 2.16
C PHE A 164 -7.82 -16.63 3.13
N SER A 165 -8.69 -17.09 4.04
CA SER A 165 -9.31 -16.23 5.05
C SER A 165 -8.25 -15.68 6.00
N TYR A 166 -8.49 -14.47 6.50
CA TYR A 166 -7.62 -13.74 7.44
C TYR A 166 -7.31 -14.54 8.73
N ASP A 167 -8.15 -15.52 9.06
CA ASP A 167 -7.99 -16.39 10.22
C ASP A 167 -6.85 -17.42 10.05
N GLU A 168 -6.41 -17.69 8.83
CA GLU A 168 -5.35 -18.65 8.52
C GLU A 168 -3.94 -18.03 8.50
N GLU A 169 -3.82 -16.70 8.50
CA GLU A 169 -2.54 -15.97 8.48
C GLU A 169 -1.87 -15.91 9.87
N MET A 170 -2.61 -16.26 10.94
CA MET A 170 -2.20 -16.18 12.34
C MET A 170 -2.09 -17.56 13.03
N ALA A 171 -2.10 -18.67 12.28
CA ALA A 171 -1.99 -20.03 12.79
C ALA A 171 -0.59 -20.63 12.60
#